data_AF-A0A6P7LIH2-F1
#
_entry.id   AF-A0A6P7LIH2-F1
#
_cell.length_a   1.000
_cell.length_b   1.000
_cell.length_c   1.000
_cell.angle_alpha   90.00
_cell.angle_beta   90.00
_cell.angle_gamma   90.00
#
_symmetry.space_group_name_H-M   'P 1'
#
loop_
_entity.id
_entity.type
_entity.pdbx_description
1 polymer ?
#
loop_
_entity_poly.entity_id
_entity_poly.type
_entity_poly.pdbx_seq_one_letter_code
_entity_poly.pdbx_strand_id
1 'polypeptide(L)'
;MLCCSSADLSLHHPEEASDDRTADRQEQRPPAMASAADGVGRLGVEQNLSDHEAWATAMNNLGIVPVGINGQQLLPDSLCIQRFDSGLGLIAPMNPLMAGISLVPPPPVAPDMPVIKEIIHCKSCTLFPQNPNLPPPSTRERPPGCKTVFVGGLPENATEETIKEVFDQCGDITAIRKSKKNFCHIRFSEEFMVDKAIYLSGYRMRIGSSTDKKDSGRIHVDFAQARDDLYEWECKQRLLAREERHRRKMHEEHLRPASPPPIVHYSEHEAALMAERLKDDHKFSEATAVLFTWIDRGEVNRRTANQFYSMVQSANTHVRRLMSEKAQHEEEMERAKEAFRNALLAILTQFEQISTVFTAATRQKAWDHFSKAQRKNIDIWRKQCEELRNAHSEEIMGIRREEEMEMSDDDSDESPRKKMCMEENGLCDQTQASLREENDSLRWQLDAYRNEVELLRKEQSKSSRAEDEHMHGPEAQIQLLQQSMLNMQQQLVSLQEKLTSKEAELEQLRAERRCLEAAEP
;
A
#
# COMPACT_ATOMS: atom_id res chain seq x y z
N MET A 1 5.97 -64.60 -25.35
CA MET A 1 5.61 -64.58 -26.78
C MET A 1 6.28 -63.36 -27.42
N LEU A 2 7.20 -63.64 -28.34
CA LEU A 2 7.65 -62.88 -29.53
C LEU A 2 7.90 -61.35 -29.36
N CYS A 3 9.13 -60.82 -29.29
CA CYS A 3 10.27 -60.78 -30.24
C CYS A 3 10.25 -59.61 -31.24
N CYS A 4 11.48 -59.12 -31.48
CA CYS A 4 12.02 -58.21 -32.53
C CYS A 4 12.16 -56.73 -32.12
N SER A 5 13.32 -56.12 -31.82
CA SER A 5 14.73 -56.13 -32.30
C SER A 5 15.09 -55.00 -33.30
N SER A 6 15.92 -54.08 -32.79
CA SER A 6 17.17 -53.47 -33.29
C SER A 6 17.42 -53.10 -34.77
N ALA A 7 17.94 -51.87 -34.97
CA ALA A 7 19.15 -51.48 -35.75
C ALA A 7 19.33 -49.94 -35.60
N ASP A 8 20.34 -49.38 -34.91
CA ASP A 8 21.76 -49.15 -35.25
C ASP A 8 22.03 -48.37 -36.57
N LEU A 9 22.58 -47.14 -36.45
CA LEU A 9 23.53 -46.57 -37.42
C LEU A 9 24.33 -45.39 -36.81
N SER A 10 25.64 -45.60 -36.66
CA SER A 10 26.69 -44.65 -36.30
C SER A 10 27.16 -43.80 -37.49
N LEU A 11 27.73 -42.61 -37.25
CA LEU A 11 28.82 -41.94 -38.04
C LEU A 11 29.16 -40.58 -37.37
N HIS A 12 30.24 -40.47 -36.59
CA HIS A 12 31.62 -40.07 -36.93
C HIS A 12 31.85 -38.59 -37.31
N HIS A 13 32.63 -37.90 -36.45
CA HIS A 13 33.34 -36.62 -36.69
C HIS A 13 34.46 -36.75 -37.73
N PRO A 14 34.94 -35.60 -38.24
CA PRO A 14 36.37 -35.32 -38.07
C PRO A 14 36.69 -33.89 -37.60
N GLU A 15 37.83 -33.80 -36.90
CA GLU A 15 38.61 -32.59 -36.58
C GLU A 15 39.29 -31.98 -37.81
N GLU A 16 39.58 -30.68 -37.76
CA GLU A 16 40.87 -30.15 -38.23
C GLU A 16 41.25 -28.87 -37.45
N ALA A 17 42.53 -28.79 -37.10
CA ALA A 17 43.26 -27.69 -36.45
C ALA A 17 43.51 -26.53 -37.45
N SER A 18 44.14 -25.37 -37.22
CA SER A 18 45.10 -24.83 -36.26
C SER A 18 45.35 -23.34 -36.62
N ASP A 19 46.08 -22.62 -35.77
CA ASP A 19 46.88 -21.40 -36.00
C ASP A 19 46.25 -19.99 -35.83
N ASP A 20 46.41 -19.49 -34.60
CA ASP A 20 47.36 -18.42 -34.21
C ASP A 20 47.55 -17.19 -35.13
N ARG A 21 47.21 -16.00 -34.61
CA ARG A 21 48.11 -14.83 -34.47
C ARG A 21 47.44 -13.58 -33.88
N THR A 22 48.15 -13.06 -32.88
CA THR A 22 48.11 -11.76 -32.19
C THR A 22 48.10 -10.50 -33.08
N ALA A 23 47.41 -9.41 -32.65
CA ALA A 23 48.02 -8.08 -32.38
C ALA A 23 46.98 -6.96 -32.10
N ASP A 24 47.14 -6.32 -30.93
CA ASP A 24 46.99 -4.91 -30.55
C ASP A 24 45.99 -3.93 -31.21
N ARG A 25 45.20 -3.26 -30.34
CA ARG A 25 45.10 -1.78 -30.30
C ARG A 25 44.49 -1.23 -28.99
N GLN A 26 45.36 -0.66 -28.14
CA GLN A 26 45.12 0.50 -27.27
C GLN A 26 44.62 1.72 -28.11
N GLU A 27 43.96 2.78 -27.65
CA GLU A 27 43.80 3.40 -26.33
C GLU A 27 42.76 4.55 -26.36
N GLN A 28 42.41 5.02 -25.15
CA GLN A 28 42.11 6.42 -24.76
C GLN A 28 40.78 7.14 -25.09
N ARG A 29 40.09 7.47 -23.99
CA ARG A 29 39.38 8.74 -23.66
C ARG A 29 40.28 9.49 -22.63
N PRO A 30 40.03 10.73 -22.14
CA PRO A 30 39.33 11.96 -22.59
C PRO A 30 40.34 13.17 -22.61
N PRO A 31 39.91 14.46 -22.60
CA PRO A 31 39.73 15.15 -21.31
C PRO A 31 38.63 16.25 -21.28
N ALA A 32 38.41 16.78 -20.08
CA ALA A 32 37.52 17.89 -19.72
C ALA A 32 38.33 19.13 -19.25
N MET A 33 37.64 20.29 -19.20
CA MET A 33 37.70 21.36 -18.18
C MET A 33 38.03 22.81 -18.63
N ALA A 34 37.33 23.69 -17.89
CA ALA A 34 37.57 25.10 -17.54
C ALA A 34 36.91 26.20 -18.40
N SER A 35 36.51 27.37 -17.90
CA SER A 35 35.99 27.90 -16.61
C SER A 35 35.84 29.43 -16.81
N ALA A 36 34.91 30.08 -16.09
CA ALA A 36 34.84 31.52 -15.75
C ALA A 36 34.58 32.55 -16.89
N ALA A 37 34.13 33.80 -16.68
CA ALA A 37 33.27 34.53 -15.72
C ALA A 37 33.22 36.01 -16.22
N ASP A 38 32.22 36.78 -15.75
CA ASP A 38 32.11 38.26 -15.67
C ASP A 38 31.70 39.17 -16.86
N GLY A 39 30.78 40.11 -16.57
CA GLY A 39 30.96 41.53 -16.98
C GLY A 39 29.80 42.38 -17.57
N VAL A 40 28.80 42.76 -16.76
CA VAL A 40 28.15 44.10 -16.57
C VAL A 40 27.86 45.11 -17.74
N GLY A 41 26.61 45.63 -17.78
CA GLY A 41 26.22 47.06 -17.99
C GLY A 41 25.59 47.45 -19.36
N ARG A 42 24.31 47.85 -19.57
CA ARG A 42 23.35 48.88 -19.05
C ARG A 42 23.10 49.99 -20.08
N LEU A 43 21.83 50.37 -20.33
CA LEU A 43 21.21 51.67 -20.72
C LEU A 43 19.82 51.37 -21.35
N GLY A 44 18.65 51.90 -21.01
CA GLY A 44 18.14 52.84 -20.00
C GLY A 44 16.74 53.38 -20.44
N VAL A 45 15.85 53.69 -19.46
CA VAL A 45 14.92 54.88 -19.41
C VAL A 45 13.53 54.68 -20.13
N GLU A 46 12.30 54.78 -19.54
CA GLU A 46 11.64 55.37 -18.32
C GLU A 46 10.38 54.52 -17.95
N GLN A 47 9.87 54.30 -16.71
CA GLN A 47 9.18 55.16 -15.70
C GLN A 47 8.16 56.16 -16.32
N ASN A 48 6.91 56.38 -15.87
CA ASN A 48 6.07 55.93 -14.76
C ASN A 48 4.60 56.36 -15.05
N LEU A 49 3.62 55.66 -14.44
CA LEU A 49 2.33 56.11 -13.82
C LEU A 49 1.75 57.49 -14.25
N SER A 50 0.46 57.71 -14.53
CA SER A 50 -0.82 57.16 -14.05
C SER A 50 -1.96 57.87 -14.81
N ASP A 51 -3.13 57.24 -14.99
CA ASP A 51 -4.48 57.84 -14.89
C ASP A 51 -5.55 56.88 -15.42
N HIS A 52 -6.08 56.02 -14.54
CA HIS A 52 -7.17 55.08 -14.79
C HIS A 52 -8.53 55.65 -14.34
N GLU A 53 -8.78 56.94 -14.61
CA GLU A 53 -10.01 57.65 -14.18
C GLU A 53 -10.80 58.31 -15.31
N ALA A 54 -10.49 58.02 -16.58
CA ALA A 54 -11.18 58.62 -17.73
C ALA A 54 -12.25 57.73 -18.39
N TRP A 55 -12.41 56.47 -17.99
CA TRP A 55 -13.41 55.55 -18.58
C TRP A 55 -14.63 55.28 -17.69
N ALA A 56 -14.54 55.55 -16.39
CA ALA A 56 -15.61 55.27 -15.42
C ALA A 56 -16.83 56.23 -15.54
N THR A 57 -16.67 57.39 -16.18
CA THR A 57 -17.73 58.42 -16.28
C THR A 57 -18.58 58.30 -17.56
N ALA A 58 -18.24 57.39 -18.49
CA ALA A 58 -18.99 57.21 -19.74
C ALA A 58 -20.03 56.07 -19.71
N MET A 59 -20.08 55.25 -18.64
CA MET A 59 -20.92 54.04 -18.57
C MET A 59 -22.06 54.10 -17.52
N ASN A 60 -22.38 55.28 -16.97
CA ASN A 60 -23.42 55.41 -15.93
C ASN A 60 -24.81 55.85 -16.43
N ASN A 61 -25.02 55.98 -17.76
CA ASN A 61 -26.27 56.54 -18.32
C ASN A 61 -27.10 55.60 -19.20
N LEU A 62 -26.76 54.30 -19.34
CA LEU A 62 -27.58 53.36 -20.13
C LEU A 62 -27.79 51.97 -19.51
N GLY A 63 -27.65 51.84 -18.19
CA GLY A 63 -28.50 50.95 -17.37
C GLY A 63 -28.68 49.46 -17.72
N ILE A 64 -27.76 48.81 -18.44
CA ILE A 64 -27.75 47.34 -18.64
C ILE A 64 -26.29 46.88 -18.80
N VAL A 65 -25.75 46.08 -17.85
CA VAL A 65 -24.40 45.50 -17.95
C VAL A 65 -24.46 43.96 -18.00
N PRO A 66 -23.83 43.32 -19.01
CA PRO A 66 -23.68 41.87 -19.16
C PRO A 66 -22.47 41.29 -18.42
N VAL A 67 -22.54 39.99 -18.13
CA VAL A 67 -21.45 39.14 -17.61
C VAL A 67 -20.68 38.52 -18.77
N GLY A 68 -19.35 38.59 -18.73
CA GLY A 68 -18.49 37.69 -19.51
C GLY A 68 -16.98 37.99 -19.47
N ILE A 69 -16.22 36.95 -19.05
CA ILE A 69 -14.92 36.43 -19.56
C ILE A 69 -13.67 37.35 -19.51
N ASN A 70 -12.46 36.94 -19.07
CA ASN A 70 -11.58 35.78 -19.33
C ASN A 70 -10.47 35.72 -18.25
N GLY A 71 -9.64 34.69 -18.02
CA GLY A 71 -9.42 33.38 -18.66
C GLY A 71 -8.06 32.79 -18.23
N GLN A 72 -7.82 31.49 -18.43
CA GLN A 72 -6.52 30.91 -18.85
C GLN A 72 -6.62 29.40 -19.14
N GLN A 73 -5.55 28.88 -19.72
CA GLN A 73 -5.44 27.74 -20.63
C GLN A 73 -4.54 26.63 -20.02
N LEU A 74 -4.78 25.37 -20.45
CA LEU A 74 -3.90 24.17 -20.49
C LEU A 74 -3.84 23.17 -19.29
N LEU A 75 -4.09 21.90 -19.65
CA LEU A 75 -3.97 20.59 -18.93
C LEU A 75 -2.49 20.26 -18.54
N PRO A 76 -2.12 19.15 -17.83
CA PRO A 76 -2.87 17.90 -17.52
C PRO A 76 -2.62 17.25 -16.11
N ASP A 77 -3.22 16.07 -15.92
CA ASP A 77 -2.80 14.89 -15.14
C ASP A 77 -3.52 14.47 -13.85
N SER A 78 -3.85 13.17 -13.87
CA SER A 78 -4.01 12.21 -12.77
C SER A 78 -5.24 12.27 -11.86
N LEU A 79 -6.08 11.24 -12.06
CA LEU A 79 -6.71 10.38 -11.06
C LEU A 79 -6.14 10.57 -9.64
N CYS A 80 -7.00 10.87 -8.66
CA CYS A 80 -7.16 10.12 -7.40
C CYS A 80 -8.10 10.85 -6.42
N ILE A 81 -9.08 10.11 -5.90
CA ILE A 81 -9.85 10.35 -4.66
C ILE A 81 -10.86 11.53 -4.72
N GLN A 82 -12.07 11.24 -5.21
CA GLN A 82 -13.25 12.02 -4.84
C GLN A 82 -13.87 11.47 -3.56
N ARG A 83 -14.07 12.40 -2.62
CA ARG A 83 -14.73 12.30 -1.34
C ARG A 83 -16.15 11.74 -1.48
N PHE A 84 -16.56 10.88 -0.56
CA PHE A 84 -17.96 10.49 -0.39
C PHE A 84 -18.64 11.40 0.63
N ASP A 85 -19.72 12.07 0.19
CA ASP A 85 -20.65 12.78 1.05
C ASP A 85 -21.51 11.80 1.86
N SER A 86 -21.62 12.05 3.16
CA SER A 86 -22.46 11.29 4.10
C SER A 86 -23.84 11.93 4.20
N GLY A 87 -24.83 11.27 3.62
CA GLY A 87 -26.23 11.63 3.84
C GLY A 87 -27.14 10.81 2.97
N LEU A 88 -27.53 9.63 3.46
CA LEU A 88 -28.84 8.95 3.31
C LEU A 88 -28.67 7.48 3.71
N GLY A 89 -29.17 7.14 4.89
CA GLY A 89 -29.28 5.76 5.35
C GLY A 89 -30.58 5.11 4.83
N LEU A 90 -30.49 3.85 4.44
CA LEU A 90 -31.54 2.83 4.62
C LEU A 90 -30.98 1.43 4.29
N ILE A 91 -31.36 0.49 5.13
CA ILE A 91 -30.86 -0.89 5.24
C ILE A 91 -31.76 -1.81 4.40
N ALA A 92 -31.18 -2.72 3.62
CA ALA A 92 -31.86 -3.92 3.13
C ALA A 92 -30.92 -5.15 3.26
N PRO A 93 -31.41 -6.34 3.63
CA PRO A 93 -30.57 -7.49 3.95
C PRO A 93 -30.21 -8.30 2.70
N MET A 94 -28.96 -8.74 2.56
CA MET A 94 -28.53 -9.65 1.49
C MET A 94 -28.27 -11.07 2.02
N ASN A 95 -28.89 -12.05 1.36
CA ASN A 95 -28.53 -13.47 1.39
C ASN A 95 -27.18 -13.72 0.67
N PRO A 96 -26.40 -14.75 1.05
CA PRO A 96 -25.14 -15.09 0.39
C PRO A 96 -25.35 -16.17 -0.67
N LEU A 97 -25.06 -15.87 -1.95
CA LEU A 97 -24.69 -16.85 -2.98
C LEU A 97 -24.28 -16.15 -4.29
N MET A 98 -23.14 -16.55 -4.84
CA MET A 98 -22.61 -16.34 -6.20
C MET A 98 -22.08 -14.94 -6.65
N ALA A 99 -20.77 -14.94 -6.91
CA ALA A 99 -20.07 -14.48 -8.12
C ALA A 99 -20.60 -13.26 -8.92
N GLY A 100 -19.73 -12.27 -9.10
CA GLY A 100 -19.83 -11.31 -10.20
C GLY A 100 -19.26 -9.96 -9.84
N ILE A 101 -18.34 -9.48 -10.66
CA ILE A 101 -17.70 -8.16 -10.61
C ILE A 101 -18.79 -7.08 -10.54
N SER A 102 -18.91 -6.40 -9.40
CA SER A 102 -19.89 -5.32 -9.22
C SER A 102 -19.35 -4.05 -9.88
N LEU A 103 -19.74 -3.85 -11.13
CA LEU A 103 -19.87 -2.53 -11.75
C LEU A 103 -20.77 -1.67 -10.86
N VAL A 104 -20.27 -0.50 -10.48
CA VAL A 104 -21.06 0.57 -9.88
C VAL A 104 -22.26 0.86 -10.81
N PRO A 105 -23.49 0.99 -10.30
CA PRO A 105 -24.62 1.39 -11.14
C PRO A 105 -24.36 2.82 -11.65
N PRO A 106 -24.57 3.13 -12.93
CA PRO A 106 -24.51 4.51 -13.38
C PRO A 106 -25.56 5.33 -12.60
N PRO A 107 -25.24 6.58 -12.22
CA PRO A 107 -26.17 7.42 -11.48
C PRO A 107 -27.43 7.68 -12.32
N PRO A 108 -28.59 7.94 -11.67
CA PRO A 108 -29.82 8.26 -12.38
C PRO A 108 -29.60 9.52 -13.24
N VAL A 109 -29.78 9.36 -14.54
CA VAL A 109 -29.73 10.46 -15.50
C VAL A 109 -30.83 11.45 -15.11
N ALA A 110 -30.45 12.70 -14.83
CA ALA A 110 -31.39 13.78 -14.57
C ALA A 110 -32.35 13.95 -15.78
N PRO A 111 -33.64 14.26 -15.55
CA PRO A 111 -34.59 14.41 -16.64
C PRO A 111 -34.30 15.68 -17.45
N ASP A 112 -34.16 15.49 -18.77
CA ASP A 112 -34.37 16.43 -19.87
C ASP A 112 -33.85 17.87 -19.71
N MET A 113 -32.57 18.06 -19.97
CA MET A 113 -32.13 19.30 -20.63
C MET A 113 -32.51 19.18 -22.12
N PRO A 114 -33.25 20.12 -22.73
CA PRO A 114 -33.54 20.06 -24.15
C PRO A 114 -32.22 20.15 -24.92
N VAL A 115 -31.80 19.03 -25.49
CA VAL A 115 -30.62 18.96 -26.35
C VAL A 115 -30.95 19.72 -27.63
N ILE A 116 -30.57 21.01 -27.68
CA ILE A 116 -30.68 21.83 -28.89
C ILE A 116 -29.66 21.29 -29.88
N LYS A 117 -30.11 20.38 -30.74
CA LYS A 117 -29.32 19.87 -31.87
C LYS A 117 -29.14 21.02 -32.87
N GLU A 118 -27.89 21.41 -33.15
CA GLU A 118 -27.57 22.48 -34.11
C GLU A 118 -27.69 22.02 -35.57
N ILE A 119 -27.84 22.96 -36.51
CA ILE A 119 -27.82 22.68 -37.96
C ILE A 119 -26.37 22.42 -38.38
N ILE A 120 -26.11 21.24 -38.93
CA ILE A 120 -24.76 20.85 -39.38
C ILE A 120 -24.65 21.11 -40.88
N HIS A 121 -23.70 21.96 -41.26
CA HIS A 121 -23.44 22.30 -42.66
C HIS A 121 -22.21 21.51 -43.16
N CYS A 122 -22.40 20.68 -44.17
CA CYS A 122 -21.35 19.98 -44.90
C CYS A 122 -21.20 20.58 -46.31
N LYS A 123 -20.12 20.27 -47.03
CA LYS A 123 -19.85 20.80 -48.38
C LYS A 123 -20.88 20.30 -49.39
N SER A 124 -21.34 19.04 -49.24
CA SER A 124 -22.30 18.42 -50.16
C SER A 124 -23.73 18.31 -49.61
N CYS A 125 -23.97 18.54 -48.32
CA CYS A 125 -25.30 18.43 -47.71
C CYS A 125 -25.46 19.29 -46.44
N THR A 126 -26.70 19.49 -45.98
CA THR A 126 -27.01 20.15 -44.70
C THR A 126 -27.94 19.27 -43.89
N LEU A 127 -27.61 19.06 -42.60
CA LEU A 127 -28.40 18.29 -41.66
C LEU A 127 -29.19 19.22 -40.75
N PHE A 128 -30.52 19.13 -40.82
CA PHE A 128 -31.42 19.89 -39.95
C PHE A 128 -31.85 19.03 -38.75
N PRO A 129 -31.80 19.57 -37.52
CA PRO A 129 -32.23 18.84 -36.34
C PRO A 129 -33.73 18.51 -36.37
N GLN A 130 -34.13 17.49 -35.63
CA GLN A 130 -35.54 17.19 -35.39
C GLN A 130 -36.15 18.25 -34.46
N ASN A 131 -37.46 18.51 -34.61
CA ASN A 131 -38.19 19.35 -33.66
C ASN A 131 -38.05 18.73 -32.24
N PRO A 132 -37.59 19.50 -31.23
CA PRO A 132 -37.40 19.00 -29.86
C PRO A 132 -38.65 18.38 -29.24
N ASN A 133 -39.84 18.72 -29.75
CA ASN A 133 -41.13 18.24 -29.26
C ASN A 133 -41.52 16.83 -29.75
N LEU A 134 -40.67 16.19 -30.57
CA LEU A 134 -40.90 14.81 -31.04
C LEU A 134 -40.09 13.82 -30.19
N PRO A 135 -40.62 12.61 -29.94
CA PRO A 135 -39.90 11.60 -29.17
C PRO A 135 -38.54 11.28 -29.81
N PRO A 136 -37.49 11.04 -29.00
CA PRO A 136 -36.18 10.68 -29.50
C PRO A 136 -36.25 9.40 -30.34
N PRO A 137 -35.42 9.26 -31.39
CA PRO A 137 -35.37 8.05 -32.20
C PRO A 137 -35.07 6.83 -31.34
N SER A 138 -35.80 5.73 -31.54
CA SER A 138 -35.55 4.47 -30.84
C SER A 138 -34.18 3.90 -31.21
N THR A 139 -33.34 3.61 -30.22
CA THR A 139 -32.06 2.90 -30.41
C THR A 139 -32.12 1.50 -29.81
N ARG A 140 -31.43 0.54 -30.43
CA ARG A 140 -31.28 -0.82 -29.90
C ARG A 140 -30.29 -0.86 -28.73
N GLU A 141 -30.28 -1.98 -28.00
CA GLU A 141 -29.20 -2.27 -27.07
C GLU A 141 -27.87 -2.44 -27.82
N ARG A 142 -26.79 -1.88 -27.27
CA ARG A 142 -25.46 -1.91 -27.88
C ARG A 142 -24.90 -3.34 -27.86
N PRO A 143 -24.57 -3.93 -29.02
CA PRO A 143 -23.87 -5.20 -29.07
C PRO A 143 -22.44 -5.11 -28.47
N PRO A 144 -21.89 -6.19 -27.89
CA PRO A 144 -20.51 -6.21 -27.41
C PRO A 144 -19.51 -5.93 -28.53
N GLY A 145 -18.59 -5.00 -28.29
CA GLY A 145 -17.57 -4.60 -29.28
C GLY A 145 -18.10 -3.84 -30.49
N CYS A 146 -19.33 -3.31 -30.43
CA CYS A 146 -19.95 -2.61 -31.55
C CYS A 146 -19.12 -1.41 -32.01
N LYS A 147 -18.56 -1.50 -33.22
CA LYS A 147 -17.87 -0.42 -33.94
C LYS A 147 -18.62 0.01 -35.20
N THR A 148 -19.64 -0.76 -35.58
CA THR A 148 -20.44 -0.54 -36.78
C THR A 148 -21.79 0.09 -36.44
N VAL A 149 -22.14 1.17 -37.14
CA VAL A 149 -23.48 1.76 -37.10
C VAL A 149 -24.29 1.41 -38.33
N PHE A 150 -25.60 1.27 -38.14
CA PHE A 150 -26.59 1.23 -39.20
C PHE A 150 -27.13 2.63 -39.43
N VAL A 151 -27.10 3.10 -40.67
CA VAL A 151 -27.66 4.40 -41.08
C VAL A 151 -28.78 4.15 -42.08
N GLY A 152 -30.02 4.36 -41.67
CA GLY A 152 -31.21 4.26 -42.53
C GLY A 152 -31.77 5.63 -42.92
N GLY A 153 -32.66 5.65 -43.91
CA GLY A 153 -33.39 6.87 -44.31
C GLY A 153 -32.55 7.89 -45.09
N LEU A 154 -31.48 7.42 -45.72
CA LEU A 154 -30.66 8.22 -46.62
C LEU A 154 -31.48 8.64 -47.87
N PRO A 155 -31.29 9.86 -48.41
CA PRO A 155 -31.82 10.26 -49.71
C PRO A 155 -31.35 9.29 -50.81
N GLU A 156 -32.18 9.11 -51.84
CA GLU A 156 -31.91 8.19 -52.95
C GLU A 156 -30.63 8.58 -53.72
N ASN A 157 -30.40 9.89 -53.84
CA ASN A 157 -29.24 10.46 -54.54
C ASN A 157 -27.99 10.64 -53.63
N ALA A 158 -28.02 10.20 -52.36
CA ALA A 158 -26.86 10.33 -51.46
C ALA A 158 -25.69 9.46 -51.92
N THR A 159 -24.57 10.03 -52.32
CA THR A 159 -23.37 9.25 -52.71
C THR A 159 -22.59 8.79 -51.48
N GLU A 160 -21.66 7.84 -51.68
CA GLU A 160 -20.80 7.36 -50.59
C GLU A 160 -19.92 8.49 -50.03
N GLU A 161 -19.50 9.42 -50.88
CA GLU A 161 -18.71 10.59 -50.51
C GLU A 161 -19.48 11.54 -49.59
N THR A 162 -20.77 11.78 -49.85
CA THR A 162 -21.64 12.58 -48.97
C THR A 162 -21.82 11.92 -47.61
N ILE A 163 -22.00 10.59 -47.58
CA ILE A 163 -22.12 9.84 -46.32
C ILE A 163 -20.81 9.90 -45.54
N LYS A 164 -19.68 9.67 -46.23
CA LYS A 164 -18.36 9.77 -45.63
C LYS A 164 -18.15 11.15 -45.02
N GLU A 165 -18.40 12.23 -45.76
CA GLU A 165 -18.23 13.60 -45.29
C GLU A 165 -18.99 13.91 -43.99
N VAL A 166 -20.22 13.41 -43.86
CA VAL A 166 -21.04 13.59 -42.65
C VAL A 166 -20.48 12.81 -41.46
N PHE A 167 -20.16 11.54 -41.67
CA PHE A 167 -19.79 10.64 -40.56
C PHE A 167 -18.30 10.69 -40.22
N ASP A 168 -17.44 11.24 -41.09
CA ASP A 168 -16.02 11.47 -40.84
C ASP A 168 -15.82 12.48 -39.69
N GLN A 169 -16.75 13.42 -39.51
CA GLN A 169 -16.76 14.33 -38.36
C GLN A 169 -17.01 13.62 -37.01
N CYS A 170 -17.60 12.41 -37.05
CA CYS A 170 -17.88 11.62 -35.85
C CYS A 170 -16.68 10.76 -35.44
N GLY A 171 -15.81 10.37 -36.38
CA GLY A 171 -14.61 9.58 -36.12
C GLY A 171 -14.07 8.90 -37.36
N ASP A 172 -12.93 8.22 -37.21
CA ASP A 172 -12.21 7.58 -38.31
C ASP A 172 -12.98 6.38 -38.86
N ILE A 173 -13.41 6.50 -40.11
CA ILE A 173 -14.18 5.46 -40.80
C ILE A 173 -13.23 4.41 -41.39
N THR A 174 -13.41 3.15 -40.98
CA THR A 174 -12.67 1.99 -41.49
C THR A 174 -13.31 1.43 -42.76
N ALA A 175 -14.64 1.33 -42.82
CA ALA A 175 -15.35 0.83 -43.99
C ALA A 175 -16.77 1.37 -44.09
N ILE A 176 -17.22 1.63 -45.31
CA ILE A 176 -18.60 2.03 -45.62
C ILE A 176 -19.21 0.96 -46.53
N ARG A 177 -20.40 0.46 -46.19
CA ARG A 177 -21.14 -0.53 -47.00
C ARG A 177 -22.55 0.01 -47.29
N LYS A 178 -22.70 0.70 -48.42
CA LYS A 178 -24.00 1.22 -48.89
C LYS A 178 -24.84 0.13 -49.56
N SER A 179 -26.12 0.08 -49.19
CA SER A 179 -27.11 -0.83 -49.79
C SER A 179 -27.98 -0.12 -50.83
N LYS A 180 -28.61 -0.90 -51.72
CA LYS A 180 -29.59 -0.42 -52.70
C LYS A 180 -30.92 0.07 -52.08
N LYS A 181 -31.16 -0.22 -50.80
CA LYS A 181 -32.39 0.14 -50.07
C LYS A 181 -32.23 1.36 -49.16
N ASN A 182 -31.49 2.38 -49.61
CA ASN A 182 -31.30 3.65 -48.89
C ASN A 182 -30.83 3.51 -47.42
N PHE A 183 -30.00 2.50 -47.15
CA PHE A 183 -29.33 2.31 -45.88
C PHE A 183 -27.85 2.01 -46.09
N CYS A 184 -27.05 2.25 -45.06
CA CYS A 184 -25.61 2.05 -45.06
C CYS A 184 -25.16 1.44 -43.72
N HIS A 185 -24.09 0.66 -43.75
CA HIS A 185 -23.34 0.29 -42.55
C HIS A 185 -21.99 0.98 -42.56
N ILE A 186 -21.65 1.69 -41.49
CA ILE A 186 -20.39 2.42 -41.35
C ILE A 186 -19.65 1.81 -40.17
N ARG A 187 -18.45 1.30 -40.41
CA ARG A 187 -17.57 0.75 -39.38
C ARG A 187 -16.51 1.79 -39.01
N PHE A 188 -16.41 2.12 -37.74
CA PHE A 188 -15.38 3.01 -37.18
C PHE A 188 -14.17 2.21 -36.68
N SER A 189 -13.05 2.90 -36.45
CA SER A 189 -11.85 2.30 -35.86
C SER A 189 -12.07 1.89 -34.40
N GLU A 190 -12.77 2.74 -33.64
CA GLU A 190 -12.95 2.61 -32.19
C GLU A 190 -14.43 2.59 -31.76
N GLU A 191 -14.70 1.93 -30.62
CA GLU A 191 -16.07 1.74 -30.10
C GLU A 191 -16.74 3.06 -29.68
N PHE A 192 -15.98 4.00 -29.11
CA PHE A 192 -16.55 5.27 -28.61
C PHE A 192 -16.96 6.23 -29.75
N MET A 193 -16.48 6.04 -30.98
CA MET A 193 -16.84 6.87 -32.13
C MET A 193 -18.29 6.63 -32.58
N VAL A 194 -18.81 5.43 -32.32
CA VAL A 194 -20.20 5.04 -32.57
C VAL A 194 -21.17 5.95 -31.82
N ASP A 195 -20.83 6.38 -30.60
CA ASP A 195 -21.69 7.23 -29.77
C ASP A 195 -21.97 8.59 -30.43
N LYS A 196 -20.95 9.18 -31.05
CA LYS A 196 -21.09 10.44 -31.80
C LYS A 196 -21.97 10.26 -33.03
N ALA A 197 -21.86 9.13 -33.72
CA ALA A 197 -22.69 8.83 -34.88
C ALA A 197 -24.16 8.60 -34.50
N ILE A 198 -24.44 7.94 -33.38
CA ILE A 198 -25.81 7.73 -32.85
C ILE A 198 -26.50 9.08 -32.57
N TYR A 199 -25.75 10.09 -32.13
CA TYR A 199 -26.28 11.43 -31.89
C TYR A 199 -26.90 12.08 -33.15
N LEU A 200 -26.40 11.72 -34.35
CA LEU A 200 -26.94 12.20 -35.63
C LEU A 200 -28.29 11.53 -36.01
N SER A 201 -28.76 10.56 -35.24
CA SER A 201 -30.08 9.96 -35.46
C SER A 201 -31.19 11.01 -35.31
N GLY A 202 -32.13 11.03 -36.26
CA GLY A 202 -33.28 11.94 -36.32
C GLY A 202 -33.08 13.20 -37.17
N TYR A 203 -31.84 13.50 -37.56
CA TYR A 203 -31.54 14.64 -38.45
C TYR A 203 -32.18 14.47 -39.82
N ARG A 204 -32.58 15.58 -40.45
CA ARG A 204 -33.05 15.63 -41.83
C ARG A 204 -31.89 16.07 -42.73
N MET A 205 -31.41 15.16 -43.57
CA MET A 205 -30.39 15.42 -44.56
C MET A 205 -31.01 16.02 -45.83
N ARG A 206 -30.40 17.10 -46.36
CA ARG A 206 -30.68 17.68 -47.67
C ARG A 206 -29.39 17.78 -48.47
N ILE A 207 -29.38 17.25 -49.69
CA ILE A 207 -28.20 17.27 -50.58
C ILE A 207 -28.23 18.54 -51.44
N GLY A 208 -27.12 19.31 -51.43
CA GLY A 208 -27.01 20.59 -52.14
C GLY A 208 -28.14 21.58 -51.81
N SER A 209 -28.56 22.36 -52.81
CA SER A 209 -29.70 23.32 -52.70
C SER A 209 -31.03 22.75 -53.19
N SER A 210 -31.08 21.46 -53.55
CA SER A 210 -32.29 20.83 -54.09
C SER A 210 -33.35 20.68 -53.00
N THR A 211 -34.61 20.96 -53.36
CA THR A 211 -35.78 20.75 -52.47
C THR A 211 -36.58 19.51 -52.85
N ASP A 212 -36.10 18.74 -53.83
CA ASP A 212 -36.78 17.54 -54.30
C ASP A 212 -36.83 16.44 -53.24
N LYS A 213 -37.90 15.65 -53.29
CA LYS A 213 -38.13 14.53 -52.36
C LYS A 213 -37.04 13.45 -52.45
N LYS A 214 -36.30 13.39 -53.56
CA LYS A 214 -35.21 12.42 -53.79
C LYS A 214 -33.88 12.85 -53.18
N ASP A 215 -33.72 14.15 -52.92
CA ASP A 215 -32.52 14.77 -52.36
C ASP A 215 -32.65 15.08 -50.87
N SER A 216 -33.77 14.69 -50.23
CA SER A 216 -34.03 14.92 -48.82
C SER A 216 -34.57 13.68 -48.11
N GLY A 217 -33.97 13.32 -46.97
CA GLY A 217 -34.32 12.15 -46.17
C GLY A 217 -34.09 12.39 -44.67
N ARG A 218 -34.80 11.66 -43.80
CA ARG A 218 -34.51 11.64 -42.36
C ARG A 218 -33.58 10.50 -42.05
N ILE A 219 -32.38 10.81 -41.59
CA ILE A 219 -31.40 9.81 -41.23
C ILE A 219 -31.74 9.22 -39.86
N HIS A 220 -31.64 7.90 -39.76
CA HIS A 220 -31.76 7.17 -38.52
C HIS A 220 -30.48 6.36 -38.32
N VAL A 221 -29.75 6.68 -37.26
CA VAL A 221 -28.52 5.99 -36.89
C VAL A 221 -28.82 5.09 -35.69
N ASP A 222 -28.43 3.83 -35.78
CA ASP A 222 -28.62 2.81 -34.74
C ASP A 222 -27.40 1.87 -34.67
N PHE A 223 -27.27 1.12 -33.59
CA PHE A 223 -26.21 0.13 -33.44
C PHE A 223 -26.38 -1.01 -34.46
N ALA A 224 -25.30 -1.39 -35.15
CA ALA A 224 -25.31 -2.54 -36.03
C ALA A 224 -24.67 -3.75 -35.36
N GLN A 225 -25.30 -4.91 -35.51
CA GLN A 225 -24.72 -6.18 -35.09
C GLN A 225 -23.82 -6.72 -36.22
N ALA A 226 -22.58 -6.24 -36.27
CA ALA A 226 -21.59 -6.73 -37.24
C ALA A 226 -20.88 -7.98 -36.69
N ARG A 227 -20.73 -8.99 -37.57
CA ARG A 227 -20.06 -10.25 -37.22
C ARG A 227 -18.57 -10.06 -36.92
N ASP A 228 -17.92 -9.16 -37.66
CA ASP A 228 -16.49 -8.86 -37.49
C ASP A 228 -16.22 -8.20 -36.13
N ASP A 229 -17.09 -7.29 -35.71
CA ASP A 229 -17.01 -6.59 -34.42
C ASP A 229 -17.15 -7.57 -33.24
N LEU A 230 -18.12 -8.49 -33.32
CA LEU A 230 -18.30 -9.54 -32.32
C LEU A 230 -17.07 -10.46 -32.24
N TYR A 231 -16.53 -10.87 -33.39
CA TYR A 231 -15.35 -11.73 -33.43
C TYR A 231 -14.10 -11.08 -32.82
N GLU A 232 -13.87 -9.80 -33.10
CA GLU A 232 -12.77 -9.03 -32.49
C GLU A 232 -12.93 -8.94 -30.97
N TRP A 233 -14.14 -8.67 -30.49
CA TRP A 233 -14.45 -8.63 -29.06
C TRP A 233 -14.20 -9.99 -28.38
N GLU A 234 -14.67 -11.09 -28.97
CA GLU A 234 -14.43 -12.45 -28.44
C GLU A 234 -12.95 -12.82 -28.43
N CYS A 235 -12.17 -12.39 -29.42
CA CYS A 235 -10.71 -12.55 -29.41
C CYS A 235 -10.06 -11.79 -28.26
N LYS A 236 -10.47 -10.53 -28.04
CA LYS A 236 -9.98 -9.68 -26.94
C LYS A 236 -10.33 -10.28 -25.58
N GLN A 237 -11.55 -10.77 -25.39
CA GLN A 237 -11.95 -11.45 -24.14
C GLN A 237 -11.12 -12.71 -23.87
N ARG A 238 -10.87 -13.53 -24.90
CA ARG A 238 -10.00 -14.71 -24.76
C ARG A 238 -8.55 -14.35 -24.45
N LEU A 239 -8.05 -13.22 -24.94
CA LEU A 239 -6.71 -12.74 -24.60
C LEU A 239 -6.64 -12.33 -23.12
N LEU A 240 -7.57 -11.50 -22.66
CA LEU A 240 -7.65 -11.06 -21.26
C LEU A 240 -7.76 -12.25 -20.30
N ALA A 241 -8.60 -13.24 -20.61
CA ALA A 241 -8.75 -14.45 -19.80
C ALA A 241 -7.47 -15.32 -19.75
N ARG A 242 -6.62 -15.30 -20.79
CA ARG A 242 -5.31 -15.97 -20.75
C ARG A 242 -4.33 -15.19 -19.89
N GLU A 243 -4.30 -13.88 -20.03
CA GLU A 243 -3.43 -13.00 -19.26
C GLU A 243 -3.75 -13.07 -17.76
N GLU A 244 -5.03 -13.08 -17.39
CA GLU A 244 -5.46 -13.23 -16.00
C GLU A 244 -5.01 -14.57 -15.40
N ARG A 245 -5.17 -15.67 -16.16
CA ARG A 245 -4.65 -16.98 -15.73
C ARG A 245 -3.14 -16.99 -15.60
N HIS A 246 -2.42 -16.35 -16.52
CA HIS A 246 -0.97 -16.22 -16.43
C HIS A 246 -0.56 -15.42 -15.18
N ARG A 247 -1.23 -14.30 -14.92
CA ARG A 247 -0.99 -13.46 -13.74
C ARG A 247 -1.26 -14.22 -12.44
N ARG A 248 -2.36 -14.98 -12.37
CA ARG A 248 -2.68 -15.83 -11.22
C ARG A 248 -1.64 -16.93 -11.03
N LYS A 249 -1.22 -17.62 -12.10
CA LYS A 249 -0.18 -18.66 -12.04
C LYS A 249 1.15 -18.10 -11.56
N MET A 250 1.57 -16.95 -12.08
CA MET A 250 2.81 -16.28 -11.64
C MET A 250 2.72 -15.92 -10.16
N HIS A 251 1.59 -15.40 -9.68
CA HIS A 251 1.42 -15.06 -8.27
C HIS A 251 1.45 -16.30 -7.36
N GLU A 252 0.80 -17.38 -7.78
CA GLU A 252 0.84 -18.68 -7.08
C GLU A 252 2.25 -19.27 -7.05
N GLU A 253 3.00 -19.17 -8.16
CA GLU A 253 4.41 -19.58 -8.22
C GLU A 253 5.32 -18.75 -7.30
N HIS A 254 5.05 -17.45 -7.11
CA HIS A 254 5.80 -16.61 -6.16
C HIS A 254 5.53 -16.98 -4.69
N LEU A 255 4.31 -17.42 -4.37
CA LEU A 255 3.92 -17.82 -3.02
C LEU A 255 4.35 -19.25 -2.68
N ARG A 256 4.73 -20.04 -3.69
CA ARG A 256 5.23 -21.39 -3.48
C ARG A 256 6.56 -21.31 -2.71
N PRO A 257 6.70 -22.02 -1.57
CA PRO A 257 7.97 -22.11 -0.85
C PRO A 257 9.07 -22.55 -1.81
N ALA A 258 10.23 -21.89 -1.74
CA ALA A 258 11.40 -22.31 -2.50
C ALA A 258 11.67 -23.79 -2.22
N SER A 259 11.83 -24.59 -3.29
CA SER A 259 12.21 -25.99 -3.14
C SER A 259 13.47 -26.04 -2.29
N PRO A 260 13.54 -26.89 -1.23
CA PRO A 260 14.73 -26.98 -0.40
C PRO A 260 15.97 -27.19 -1.28
N PRO A 261 17.08 -26.47 -1.01
CA PRO A 261 18.28 -26.60 -1.81
C PRO A 261 18.74 -28.06 -1.84
N PRO A 262 19.28 -28.55 -2.98
CA PRO A 262 19.77 -29.92 -3.09
C PRO A 262 20.79 -30.20 -1.99
N ILE A 263 20.47 -31.16 -1.12
CA ILE A 263 21.35 -31.52 -0.02
C ILE A 263 22.54 -32.27 -0.60
N VAL A 264 23.74 -31.69 -0.44
CA VAL A 264 25.02 -32.28 -0.88
C VAL A 264 25.11 -33.71 -0.32
N HIS A 265 25.47 -34.68 -1.17
CA HIS A 265 25.63 -36.07 -0.75
C HIS A 265 26.98 -36.27 -0.06
N TYR A 266 27.04 -37.22 0.88
CA TYR A 266 28.29 -37.54 1.55
C TYR A 266 29.31 -38.09 0.55
N SER A 267 30.50 -37.49 0.56
CA SER A 267 31.71 -38.04 -0.04
C SER A 267 32.90 -37.63 0.83
N GLU A 268 34.01 -38.35 0.73
CA GLU A 268 35.21 -38.03 1.51
C GLU A 268 35.73 -36.61 1.23
N HIS A 269 35.64 -36.15 -0.03
CA HIS A 269 36.01 -34.79 -0.43
C HIS A 269 35.08 -33.73 0.16
N GLU A 270 33.76 -33.93 0.03
CA GLU A 270 32.77 -33.01 0.60
C GLU A 270 32.87 -32.97 2.13
N ALA A 271 33.17 -34.09 2.78
CA ALA A 271 33.35 -34.14 4.23
C ALA A 271 34.58 -33.34 4.70
N ALA A 272 35.66 -33.33 3.93
CA ALA A 272 36.83 -32.49 4.22
C ALA A 272 36.50 -31.00 4.07
N LEU A 273 35.80 -30.60 3.00
CA LEU A 273 35.34 -29.21 2.81
C LEU A 273 34.37 -28.79 3.91
N MET A 274 33.46 -29.66 4.30
CA MET A 274 32.50 -29.45 5.37
C MET A 274 33.18 -29.26 6.74
N ALA A 275 34.24 -30.01 7.03
CA ALA A 275 35.02 -29.84 8.25
C ALA A 275 35.68 -28.46 8.36
N GLU A 276 36.09 -27.85 7.24
CA GLU A 276 36.58 -26.47 7.22
C GLU A 276 35.44 -25.45 7.31
N ARG A 277 34.31 -25.69 6.64
CA ARG A 277 33.11 -24.82 6.74
C ARG A 277 32.56 -24.78 8.16
N LEU A 278 32.66 -25.87 8.92
CA LEU A 278 32.26 -25.95 10.33
C LEU A 278 33.18 -25.16 11.28
N LYS A 279 34.25 -24.53 10.80
CA LYS A 279 35.08 -23.60 11.57
C LYS A 279 34.79 -22.13 11.22
N ASP A 280 34.04 -21.89 10.15
CA ASP A 280 33.69 -20.55 9.66
C ASP A 280 32.33 -20.14 10.24
N ASP A 281 32.32 -19.10 11.08
CA ASP A 281 31.13 -18.59 11.75
C ASP A 281 30.01 -18.18 10.77
N HIS A 282 30.38 -17.62 9.62
CA HIS A 282 29.42 -17.10 8.66
C HIS A 282 28.71 -18.21 7.88
N LYS A 283 29.27 -19.43 7.87
CA LYS A 283 28.71 -20.60 7.16
C LYS A 283 28.30 -21.72 8.10
N PHE A 284 28.41 -21.50 9.41
CA PHE A 284 28.19 -22.52 10.42
C PHE A 284 26.77 -23.09 10.39
N SER A 285 25.76 -22.25 10.16
CA SER A 285 24.34 -22.66 10.11
C SER A 285 24.05 -23.61 8.94
N GLU A 286 24.51 -23.25 7.74
CA GLU A 286 24.39 -24.08 6.53
C GLU A 286 25.18 -25.39 6.71
N ALA A 287 26.41 -25.30 7.22
CA ALA A 287 27.27 -26.46 7.43
C ALA A 287 26.68 -27.43 8.48
N THR A 288 26.09 -26.92 9.55
CA THR A 288 25.44 -27.75 10.57
C THR A 288 24.21 -28.45 10.02
N ALA A 289 23.42 -27.80 9.15
CA ALA A 289 22.26 -28.41 8.50
C ALA A 289 22.64 -29.58 7.58
N VAL A 290 23.74 -29.45 6.82
CA VAL A 290 24.27 -30.53 5.99
C VAL A 290 24.83 -31.67 6.85
N LEU A 291 25.60 -31.35 7.91
CA LEU A 291 26.11 -32.35 8.86
C LEU A 291 24.97 -33.14 9.54
N PHE A 292 23.92 -32.44 10.00
CA PHE A 292 22.71 -33.06 10.55
C PHE A 292 22.09 -34.03 9.54
N THR A 293 21.92 -33.60 8.29
CA THR A 293 21.30 -34.44 7.27
C THR A 293 22.12 -35.69 6.95
N TRP A 294 23.45 -35.58 6.91
CA TRP A 294 24.32 -36.76 6.72
C TRP A 294 24.20 -37.75 7.88
N ILE A 295 24.09 -37.25 9.12
CA ILE A 295 23.89 -38.09 10.31
C ILE A 295 22.53 -38.78 10.25
N ASP A 296 21.45 -38.04 9.98
CA ASP A 296 20.08 -38.55 9.91
C ASP A 296 19.88 -39.59 8.80
N ARG A 297 20.58 -39.43 7.67
CA ARG A 297 20.60 -40.39 6.56
C ARG A 297 21.43 -41.66 6.84
N GLY A 298 22.17 -41.71 7.95
CA GLY A 298 22.96 -42.87 8.33
C GLY A 298 24.33 -42.98 7.65
N GLU A 299 24.91 -41.86 7.20
CA GLU A 299 26.27 -41.84 6.60
C GLU A 299 27.36 -42.13 7.66
N VAL A 300 27.01 -42.04 8.95
CA VAL A 300 27.88 -42.42 10.07
C VAL A 300 27.92 -43.94 10.21
N ASN A 301 29.06 -44.53 9.88
CA ASN A 301 29.31 -45.96 10.01
C ASN A 301 30.69 -46.21 10.65
N ARG A 302 31.04 -47.47 10.93
CA ARG A 302 32.31 -47.81 11.59
C ARG A 302 33.57 -47.27 10.88
N ARG A 303 33.50 -47.02 9.57
CA ARG A 303 34.63 -46.47 8.79
C ARG A 303 34.70 -44.95 8.87
N THR A 304 33.55 -44.27 8.91
CA THR A 304 33.43 -42.81 8.86
C THR A 304 33.26 -42.15 10.24
N ALA A 305 33.01 -42.93 11.29
CA ALA A 305 32.69 -42.46 12.64
C ALA A 305 33.70 -41.46 13.21
N ASN A 306 35.01 -41.68 13.01
CA ASN A 306 36.03 -40.75 13.50
C ASN A 306 35.98 -39.38 12.80
N GLN A 307 35.69 -39.37 11.50
CA GLN A 307 35.57 -38.13 10.72
C GLN A 307 34.35 -37.31 11.16
N PHE A 308 33.21 -37.98 11.34
CA PHE A 308 32.00 -37.34 11.88
C PHE A 308 32.17 -36.88 13.32
N TYR A 309 32.85 -37.65 14.15
CA TYR A 309 33.18 -37.24 15.52
C TYR A 309 34.00 -35.94 15.53
N SER A 310 35.02 -35.83 14.69
CA SER A 310 35.79 -34.58 14.55
C SER A 310 34.92 -33.41 14.08
N MET A 311 33.99 -33.62 13.14
CA MET A 311 33.04 -32.59 12.71
C MET A 311 32.08 -32.16 13.84
N VAL A 312 31.61 -33.11 14.65
CA VAL A 312 30.79 -32.83 15.83
C VAL A 312 31.60 -32.09 16.90
N GLN A 313 32.89 -32.39 17.07
CA GLN A 313 33.77 -31.64 17.96
C GLN A 313 33.96 -30.18 17.48
N SER A 314 34.14 -29.96 16.17
CA SER A 314 34.15 -28.61 15.60
C SER A 314 32.85 -27.88 15.92
N ALA A 315 31.69 -28.51 15.69
CA ALA A 315 30.39 -27.93 16.03
C ALA A 315 30.24 -27.59 17.52
N ASN A 316 30.74 -28.44 18.43
CA ASN A 316 30.72 -28.19 19.87
C ASN A 316 31.65 -27.03 20.30
N THR A 317 32.67 -26.71 19.51
CA THR A 317 33.53 -25.55 19.77
C THR A 317 32.75 -24.24 19.61
N HIS A 318 31.82 -24.17 18.65
CA HIS A 318 30.93 -23.01 18.47
C HIS A 318 30.02 -22.80 19.69
N VAL A 319 29.56 -23.86 20.37
CA VAL A 319 28.76 -23.70 21.60
C VAL A 319 29.55 -22.94 22.67
N ARG A 320 30.82 -23.29 22.88
CA ARG A 320 31.68 -22.59 23.86
C ARG A 320 31.92 -21.14 23.46
N ARG A 321 32.21 -20.89 22.18
CA ARG A 321 32.37 -19.52 21.64
C ARG A 321 31.10 -18.69 21.87
N LEU A 322 29.93 -19.23 21.53
CA LEU A 322 28.64 -18.56 21.71
C LEU A 322 28.34 -18.24 23.18
N MET A 323 28.69 -19.13 24.10
CA MET A 323 28.53 -18.85 25.54
C MET A 323 29.46 -17.72 26.02
N SER A 324 30.69 -17.68 25.52
CA SER A 324 31.61 -16.57 25.79
C SER A 324 31.14 -15.25 25.18
N GLU A 325 30.62 -15.27 23.95
CA GLU A 325 30.03 -14.08 23.31
C GLU A 325 28.79 -13.58 24.02
N LYS A 326 27.91 -14.49 24.47
CA LYS A 326 26.76 -14.15 25.32
C LYS A 326 27.23 -13.42 26.58
N ALA A 327 28.19 -13.99 27.31
CA ALA A 327 28.73 -13.38 28.52
C ALA A 327 29.37 -12.01 28.25
N GLN A 328 30.06 -11.85 27.12
CA GLN A 328 30.62 -10.57 26.70
C GLN A 328 29.53 -9.53 26.43
N HIS A 329 28.45 -9.90 25.74
CA HIS A 329 27.34 -9.00 25.46
C HIS A 329 26.55 -8.62 26.72
N GLU A 330 26.42 -9.55 27.68
CA GLU A 330 25.84 -9.26 28.99
C GLU A 330 26.72 -8.24 29.74
N GLU A 331 28.04 -8.41 29.76
CA GLU A 331 28.95 -7.44 30.39
C GLU A 331 28.92 -6.07 29.68
N GLU A 332 28.82 -6.05 28.35
CA GLU A 332 28.64 -4.82 27.57
C GLU A 332 27.32 -4.11 27.87
N MET A 333 26.23 -4.86 28.04
CA MET A 333 24.93 -4.32 28.46
C MET A 333 25.01 -3.67 29.84
N GLU A 334 25.60 -4.36 30.82
CA GLU A 334 25.73 -3.85 32.18
C GLU A 334 26.62 -2.60 32.22
N ARG A 335 27.74 -2.60 31.49
CA ARG A 335 28.57 -1.39 31.35
C ARG A 335 27.81 -0.23 30.70
N ALA A 336 26.94 -0.49 29.74
CA ALA A 336 26.11 0.54 29.12
C ALA A 336 25.02 1.08 30.06
N LYS A 337 24.33 0.21 30.82
CA LYS A 337 23.37 0.58 31.87
C LYS A 337 24.04 1.48 32.92
N GLU A 338 25.20 1.09 33.41
CA GLU A 338 25.95 1.88 34.41
C GLU A 338 26.42 3.23 33.85
N ALA A 339 26.90 3.27 32.61
CA ALA A 339 27.27 4.52 31.95
C ALA A 339 26.09 5.48 31.80
N PHE A 340 24.92 4.98 31.41
CA PHE A 340 23.69 5.77 31.30
C PHE A 340 23.24 6.31 32.66
N ARG A 341 23.23 5.44 33.69
CA ARG A 341 22.91 5.83 35.07
C ARG A 341 23.84 6.94 35.57
N ASN A 342 25.14 6.82 35.33
CA ASN A 342 26.12 7.83 35.72
C ASN A 342 25.90 9.17 34.99
N ALA A 343 25.53 9.13 33.70
CA ALA A 343 25.15 10.33 32.96
C ALA A 343 23.90 11.00 33.53
N LEU A 344 22.87 10.21 33.90
CA LEU A 344 21.67 10.73 34.56
C LEU A 344 21.96 11.37 35.93
N LEU A 345 22.80 10.73 36.75
CA LEU A 345 23.25 11.31 38.03
C LEU A 345 23.99 12.63 37.85
N ALA A 346 24.81 12.74 36.80
CA ALA A 346 25.50 13.99 36.48
C ALA A 346 24.51 15.09 36.08
N ILE A 347 23.49 14.78 35.27
CA ILE A 347 22.42 15.72 34.91
C ILE A 347 21.63 16.17 36.14
N LEU A 348 21.23 15.25 37.02
CA LEU A 348 20.54 15.59 38.27
C LEU A 348 21.38 16.52 39.16
N THR A 349 22.69 16.29 39.23
CA THR A 349 23.60 17.16 39.98
C THR A 349 23.59 18.58 39.41
N GLN A 350 23.53 18.74 38.08
CA GLN A 350 23.40 20.06 37.46
C GLN A 350 22.04 20.72 37.77
N PHE A 351 20.94 19.95 37.72
CA PHE A 351 19.61 20.45 38.12
C PHE A 351 19.59 20.91 39.58
N GLU A 352 20.22 20.16 40.49
CA GLU A 352 20.34 20.54 41.91
C GLU A 352 21.08 21.87 42.06
N GLN A 353 22.22 22.03 41.38
CA GLN A 353 22.97 23.30 41.37
C GLN A 353 22.12 24.47 40.85
N ILE A 354 21.41 24.29 39.73
CA ILE A 354 20.51 25.31 39.17
C ILE A 354 19.36 25.62 40.15
N SER A 355 18.79 24.60 40.80
CA SER A 355 17.74 24.76 41.82
C SER A 355 18.22 25.59 43.00
N THR A 356 19.48 25.45 43.44
CA THR A 356 20.05 26.31 44.48
C THR A 356 20.15 27.77 44.05
N VAL A 357 20.47 28.06 42.78
CA VAL A 357 20.52 29.42 42.22
C VAL A 357 19.14 30.04 42.21
N PHE A 358 18.13 29.33 41.71
CA PHE A 358 16.76 29.82 41.77
C PHE A 358 16.33 30.07 43.21
N THR A 359 16.61 29.13 44.12
CA THR A 359 16.34 29.25 45.57
C THR A 359 16.98 30.48 46.18
N ALA A 360 18.21 30.81 45.78
CA ALA A 360 18.86 32.06 46.20
C ALA A 360 18.18 33.30 45.59
N ALA A 361 17.78 33.26 44.31
CA ALA A 361 17.15 34.37 43.60
C ALA A 361 15.76 34.74 44.15
N THR A 362 15.02 33.81 44.75
CA THR A 362 13.73 34.10 45.39
C THR A 362 13.85 34.53 46.86
N ARG A 363 15.07 34.60 47.41
CA ARG A 363 15.25 35.17 48.75
C ARG A 363 14.97 36.66 48.68
N GLN A 364 14.28 37.21 49.68
CA GLN A 364 13.87 38.61 49.74
C GLN A 364 14.97 39.60 49.30
N LYS A 365 16.21 39.35 49.77
CA LYS A 365 17.40 40.18 49.47
C LYS A 365 17.70 40.34 47.97
N ALA A 366 17.46 39.32 47.16
CA ALA A 366 17.62 39.39 45.69
C ALA A 366 16.28 39.71 45.01
N TRP A 367 15.19 39.13 45.54
CA TRP A 367 13.85 39.21 44.98
C TRP A 367 13.34 40.64 44.82
N ASP A 368 13.57 41.50 45.81
CA ASP A 368 13.09 42.88 45.78
C ASP A 368 13.74 43.75 44.69
N HIS A 369 14.92 43.36 44.22
CA HIS A 369 15.63 44.03 43.14
C HIS A 369 15.15 43.62 41.74
N PHE A 370 14.51 42.46 41.60
CA PHE A 370 13.98 42.02 40.31
C PHE A 370 12.66 42.73 39.97
N SER A 371 12.44 42.98 38.68
CA SER A 371 11.16 43.51 38.19
C SER A 371 10.04 42.46 38.28
N LYS A 372 8.78 42.91 38.23
CA LYS A 372 7.62 42.02 38.27
C LYS A 372 7.64 40.96 37.16
N ALA A 373 8.13 41.31 35.96
CA ALA A 373 8.26 40.38 34.84
C ALA A 373 9.39 39.37 35.08
N GLN A 374 10.54 39.82 35.58
CA GLN A 374 11.67 38.94 35.90
C GLN A 374 11.31 37.92 36.99
N ARG A 375 10.61 38.34 38.04
CA ARG A 375 10.09 37.46 39.11
C ARG A 375 9.19 36.35 38.55
N LYS A 376 8.23 36.72 37.69
CA LYS A 376 7.35 35.76 37.02
C LYS A 376 8.14 34.73 36.20
N ASN A 377 9.17 35.16 35.47
CA ASN A 377 10.02 34.25 34.70
C ASN A 377 10.84 33.32 35.59
N ILE A 378 11.45 33.83 36.67
CA ILE A 378 12.22 33.03 37.64
C ILE A 378 11.34 31.96 38.29
N ASP A 379 10.10 32.28 38.65
CA ASP A 379 9.16 31.31 39.20
C ASP A 379 8.77 30.22 38.19
N ILE A 380 8.59 30.58 36.92
CA ILE A 380 8.30 29.61 35.85
C ILE A 380 9.50 28.67 35.66
N TRP A 381 10.71 29.22 35.49
CA TRP A 381 11.91 28.41 35.29
C TRP A 381 12.22 27.52 36.48
N ARG A 382 11.99 27.99 37.71
CA ARG A 382 12.10 27.15 38.90
C ARG A 382 11.17 25.95 38.82
N LYS A 383 9.88 26.16 38.51
CA LYS A 383 8.89 25.07 38.45
C LYS A 383 9.26 24.06 37.37
N GLN A 384 9.67 24.54 36.19
CA GLN A 384 10.13 23.66 35.10
C GLN A 384 11.38 22.85 35.48
N CYS A 385 12.34 23.48 36.15
CA CYS A 385 13.56 22.82 36.64
C CYS A 385 13.23 21.72 37.67
N GLU A 386 12.29 21.99 38.58
CA GLU A 386 11.82 21.04 39.58
C GLU A 386 11.08 19.85 38.94
N GLU A 387 10.21 20.09 37.96
CA GLU A 387 9.50 19.05 37.21
C GLU A 387 10.49 18.13 36.46
N LEU A 388 11.48 18.71 35.76
CA LEU A 388 12.51 17.94 35.04
C LEU A 388 13.39 17.13 36.01
N ARG A 389 13.78 17.72 37.15
CA ARG A 389 14.55 17.00 38.18
C ARG A 389 13.78 15.79 38.71
N ASN A 390 12.48 15.95 38.98
CA ASN A 390 11.65 14.86 39.49
C ASN A 390 11.47 13.75 38.44
N ALA A 391 11.28 14.09 37.17
CA ALA A 391 11.20 13.12 36.08
C ALA A 391 12.50 12.28 35.96
N HIS A 392 13.67 12.91 35.93
CA HIS A 392 14.95 12.19 35.87
C HIS A 392 15.27 11.41 37.16
N SER A 393 14.79 11.87 38.32
CA SER A 393 14.94 11.14 39.59
C SER A 393 14.09 9.86 39.60
N GLU A 394 12.88 9.92 39.04
CA GLU A 394 12.01 8.75 38.85
C GLU A 394 12.63 7.74 37.88
N GLU A 395 13.25 8.20 36.79
CA GLU A 395 13.96 7.36 35.83
C GLU A 395 15.09 6.55 36.50
N ILE A 396 15.90 7.19 37.36
CA ILE A 396 16.93 6.49 38.14
C ILE A 396 16.35 5.49 39.15
N MET A 397 15.23 5.82 39.80
CA MET A 397 14.56 4.89 40.70
C MET A 397 13.93 3.70 39.96
N GLY A 398 13.49 3.91 38.71
CA GLY A 398 13.03 2.85 37.81
C GLY A 398 14.14 1.85 37.53
N ILE A 399 15.32 2.33 37.14
CA ILE A 399 16.51 1.50 36.87
C ILE A 399 16.89 0.67 38.10
N ARG A 400 16.91 1.26 39.31
CA ARG A 400 17.21 0.52 40.55
C ARG A 400 16.20 -0.58 40.85
N ARG A 401 14.92 -0.34 40.61
CA ARG A 401 13.86 -1.32 40.85
C ARG A 401 13.98 -2.50 39.88
N GLU A 402 14.34 -2.22 38.63
CA GLU A 402 14.61 -3.24 37.61
C GLU A 402 15.83 -4.09 38.00
N GLU A 403 16.95 -3.46 38.41
CA GLU A 403 18.16 -4.13 38.95
C GLU A 403 17.85 -5.02 40.18
N GLU A 404 17.03 -4.55 41.14
CA GLU A 404 16.64 -5.32 42.33
C GLU A 404 15.73 -6.51 42.00
N MET A 405 14.95 -6.42 40.91
CA MET A 405 14.09 -7.51 40.44
C MET A 405 14.84 -8.54 39.59
N GLU A 406 15.96 -8.16 38.95
CA GLU A 406 16.82 -9.06 38.16
C GLU A 406 17.70 -9.99 39.03
N MET A 407 17.95 -9.64 40.30
CA MET A 407 18.77 -10.45 41.23
C MET A 407 18.03 -11.62 41.89
N SER A 408 16.73 -11.80 41.63
CA SER A 408 15.89 -12.84 42.26
C SER A 408 15.79 -14.14 41.45
N ASP A 409 16.38 -14.21 40.25
CA ASP A 409 16.26 -15.38 39.35
C ASP A 409 17.53 -16.26 39.31
N ASP A 410 18.56 -15.94 40.10
CA ASP A 410 19.80 -16.73 40.19
C ASP A 410 19.73 -17.76 41.31
N ASP A 411 18.80 -18.72 41.20
CA ASP A 411 18.81 -19.94 42.03
C ASP A 411 18.20 -21.16 41.32
N SER A 412 18.27 -21.22 39.99
CA SER A 412 17.80 -22.38 39.21
C SER A 412 18.67 -22.70 38.01
N ASP A 413 19.97 -22.95 38.25
CA ASP A 413 20.78 -23.69 37.28
C ASP A 413 21.85 -24.57 37.96
N GLU A 414 21.44 -25.42 38.91
CA GLU A 414 22.24 -26.59 39.32
C GLU A 414 22.04 -27.72 38.30
N SER A 415 22.90 -27.73 37.28
CA SER A 415 23.07 -28.91 36.42
C SER A 415 23.79 -30.02 37.22
N PRO A 416 23.17 -31.20 37.41
CA PRO A 416 23.55 -32.10 38.50
C PRO A 416 24.75 -32.96 38.14
N ARG A 417 26.00 -32.54 38.39
CA ARG A 417 27.17 -33.45 38.47
C ARG A 417 28.29 -32.99 39.42
N LYS A 418 28.35 -33.70 40.57
CA LYS A 418 29.51 -34.14 41.40
C LYS A 418 29.88 -33.38 42.68
N LYS A 419 29.61 -34.12 43.78
CA LYS A 419 30.50 -34.50 44.91
C LYS A 419 30.61 -33.58 46.15
N MET A 420 29.89 -34.04 47.19
CA MET A 420 30.37 -34.53 48.51
C MET A 420 30.98 -33.58 49.56
N CYS A 421 30.31 -33.57 50.73
CA CYS A 421 30.76 -33.25 52.11
C CYS A 421 31.04 -31.74 52.36
N MET A 422 30.57 -31.06 53.40
CA MET A 422 30.21 -31.34 54.80
C MET A 422 29.46 -30.06 55.27
N GLU A 423 28.36 -30.07 56.01
CA GLU A 423 28.36 -29.79 57.46
C GLU A 423 26.92 -29.83 58.00
N GLU A 424 26.79 -30.51 59.12
CA GLU A 424 25.58 -30.82 59.86
C GLU A 424 25.21 -29.64 60.77
N ASN A 425 24.52 -28.61 60.25
CA ASN A 425 23.82 -27.63 61.10
C ASN A 425 22.68 -26.82 60.43
N GLY A 426 22.39 -27.01 59.14
CA GLY A 426 21.34 -26.28 58.40
C GLY A 426 20.00 -27.02 58.23
N LEU A 427 19.91 -28.27 58.70
CA LEU A 427 18.80 -29.16 58.35
C LEU A 427 17.44 -28.71 58.94
N CYS A 428 17.44 -28.00 60.08
CA CYS A 428 16.21 -27.56 60.74
C CYS A 428 15.53 -26.39 60.00
N ASP A 429 16.31 -25.42 59.50
CA ASP A 429 15.78 -24.26 58.75
C ASP A 429 15.36 -24.64 57.33
N GLN A 430 16.11 -25.53 56.66
CA GLN A 430 15.74 -26.04 55.33
C GLN A 430 14.41 -26.80 55.37
N THR A 431 14.18 -27.60 56.42
CA THR A 431 12.93 -28.34 56.61
C THR A 431 11.78 -27.38 56.95
N GLN A 432 12.03 -26.33 57.74
CA GLN A 432 11.01 -25.32 58.05
C GLN A 432 10.64 -24.45 56.84
N ALA A 433 11.61 -24.10 55.99
CA ALA A 433 11.37 -23.36 54.75
C ALA A 433 10.59 -24.21 53.74
N SER A 434 10.99 -25.48 53.56
CA SER A 434 10.27 -26.43 52.68
C SER A 434 8.83 -26.66 53.14
N LEU A 435 8.59 -26.80 54.46
CA LEU A 435 7.24 -26.92 54.99
C LEU A 435 6.41 -25.65 54.84
N ARG A 436 7.02 -24.46 54.82
CA ARG A 436 6.31 -23.19 54.55
C ARG A 436 5.93 -23.07 53.08
N GLU A 437 6.85 -23.42 52.18
CA GLU A 437 6.61 -23.44 50.74
C GLU A 437 5.52 -24.45 50.35
N GLU A 438 5.54 -25.64 50.95
CA GLU A 438 4.47 -26.63 50.80
C GLU A 438 3.14 -26.09 51.36
N ASN A 439 3.16 -25.37 52.50
CA ASN A 439 1.95 -24.75 53.04
C ASN A 439 1.37 -23.67 52.12
N ASP A 440 2.22 -22.84 51.51
CA ASP A 440 1.82 -21.78 50.58
C ASP A 440 1.32 -22.36 49.25
N SER A 441 1.96 -23.43 48.75
CA SER A 441 1.50 -24.19 47.60
C SER A 441 0.12 -24.83 47.86
N LEU A 442 -0.08 -25.44 49.03
CA LEU A 442 -1.38 -25.98 49.44
C LEU A 442 -2.44 -24.89 49.61
N ARG A 443 -2.07 -23.69 50.07
CA ARG A 443 -2.97 -22.53 50.16
C ARG A 443 -3.45 -22.09 48.77
N TRP A 444 -2.53 -21.97 47.80
CA TRP A 444 -2.88 -21.63 46.43
C TRP A 444 -3.75 -22.69 45.77
N GLN A 445 -3.46 -23.96 46.03
CA GLN A 445 -4.27 -25.06 45.52
C GLN A 445 -5.69 -25.06 46.12
N LEU A 446 -5.84 -24.74 47.40
CA LEU A 446 -7.14 -24.57 48.04
C LEU A 446 -7.91 -23.37 47.48
N ASP A 447 -7.26 -22.24 47.21
CA ASP A 447 -7.91 -21.08 46.59
C ASP A 447 -8.31 -21.37 45.13
N ALA A 448 -7.52 -22.14 44.39
CA ALA A 448 -7.89 -22.62 43.05
C ALA A 448 -9.14 -23.51 43.10
N TYR A 449 -9.19 -24.49 44.01
CA TYR A 449 -10.39 -25.33 44.19
C TYR A 449 -11.60 -24.53 44.70
N ARG A 450 -11.37 -23.52 45.54
CA ARG A 450 -12.43 -22.64 46.01
C ARG A 450 -13.05 -21.84 44.86
N ASN A 451 -12.21 -21.29 43.98
CA ASN A 451 -12.65 -20.62 42.76
C ASN A 451 -13.38 -21.56 41.80
N GLU A 452 -12.89 -22.79 41.62
CA GLU A 452 -13.52 -23.80 40.76
C GLU A 452 -14.91 -24.19 41.29
N VAL A 453 -15.05 -24.39 42.61
CA VAL A 453 -16.35 -24.63 43.26
C VAL A 453 -17.29 -23.44 43.11
N GLU A 454 -16.77 -22.21 43.19
CA GLU A 454 -17.56 -21.00 43.02
C GLU A 454 -18.03 -20.83 41.55
N LEU A 455 -17.19 -21.22 40.59
CA LEU A 455 -17.52 -21.33 39.18
C LEU A 455 -18.61 -22.39 38.92
N LEU A 456 -18.47 -23.58 39.50
CA LEU A 456 -19.45 -24.66 39.38
C LEU A 456 -20.80 -24.28 40.03
N ARG A 457 -20.78 -23.56 41.16
CA ARG A 457 -22.02 -22.99 41.75
C ARG A 457 -22.64 -21.94 40.82
N LYS A 458 -21.84 -21.10 40.18
CA LYS A 458 -22.31 -20.09 39.21
C LYS A 458 -22.88 -20.76 37.96
N GLU A 459 -22.30 -21.87 37.52
CA GLU A 459 -22.76 -22.66 36.37
C GLU A 459 -24.04 -23.44 36.69
N GLN A 460 -24.15 -24.01 37.89
CA GLN A 460 -25.37 -24.65 38.37
C GLN A 460 -26.51 -23.63 38.58
N SER A 461 -26.19 -22.40 39.02
CA SER A 461 -27.15 -21.29 39.09
C SER A 461 -27.64 -20.84 37.71
N LYS A 462 -26.79 -20.92 36.68
CA LYS A 462 -27.17 -20.69 35.28
C LYS A 462 -28.01 -21.83 34.71
N SER A 463 -27.71 -23.09 35.06
CA SER A 463 -28.51 -24.25 34.65
C SER A 463 -29.92 -24.23 35.27
N SER A 464 -30.07 -23.73 36.50
CA SER A 464 -31.39 -23.61 37.15
C SER A 464 -32.27 -22.49 36.56
N ARG A 465 -31.70 -21.58 35.76
CA ARG A 465 -32.42 -20.50 35.07
C ARG A 465 -32.78 -20.82 33.62
N ALA A 466 -32.33 -21.97 33.10
CA ALA A 466 -32.50 -22.32 31.68
C ALA A 466 -33.87 -22.91 31.32
N GLU A 467 -34.73 -23.23 32.30
CA GLU A 467 -36.07 -23.81 32.02
C GLU A 467 -37.16 -22.75 31.73
N ASP A 468 -36.90 -21.44 31.93
CA ASP A 468 -37.91 -20.38 31.74
C ASP A 468 -37.63 -19.39 30.57
N GLU A 469 -36.54 -19.52 29.82
CA GLU A 469 -36.12 -18.54 28.79
C GLU A 469 -36.34 -18.98 27.32
N HIS A 470 -37.48 -19.57 26.98
CA HIS A 470 -37.80 -19.89 25.57
C HIS A 470 -38.39 -18.72 24.76
N MET A 471 -38.18 -17.46 25.17
CA MET A 471 -38.80 -16.28 24.53
C MET A 471 -37.89 -15.04 24.37
N HIS A 472 -36.55 -15.11 24.47
CA HIS A 472 -35.67 -13.94 24.22
C HIS A 472 -34.32 -14.18 23.51
N GLY A 473 -33.98 -15.42 23.11
CA GLY A 473 -32.68 -15.74 22.50
C GLY A 473 -32.31 -15.00 21.19
N PRO A 474 -33.19 -14.91 20.17
CA PRO A 474 -32.82 -14.31 18.88
C PRO A 474 -32.72 -12.78 18.93
N GLU A 475 -33.51 -12.09 19.75
CA GLU A 475 -33.46 -10.62 19.86
C GLU A 475 -32.22 -10.13 20.62
N ALA A 476 -31.80 -10.84 21.68
CA ALA A 476 -30.59 -10.50 22.42
C ALA A 476 -29.33 -10.66 21.56
N GLN A 477 -29.29 -11.68 20.69
CA GLN A 477 -28.17 -11.90 19.77
C GLN A 477 -28.10 -10.81 18.68
N ILE A 478 -29.25 -10.34 18.18
CA ILE A 478 -29.33 -9.22 17.22
C ILE A 478 -28.89 -7.92 17.88
N GLN A 479 -29.30 -7.64 19.13
CA GLN A 479 -28.88 -6.44 19.85
C GLN A 479 -27.37 -6.40 20.09
N LEU A 480 -26.75 -7.55 20.44
CA LEU A 480 -25.30 -7.63 20.61
C LEU A 480 -24.55 -7.36 19.29
N LEU A 481 -25.06 -7.90 18.17
CA LEU A 481 -24.50 -7.64 16.84
C LEU A 481 -24.64 -6.17 16.44
N GLN A 482 -25.80 -5.56 16.69
CA GLN A 482 -26.03 -4.14 16.42
C GLN A 482 -25.10 -3.25 17.25
N GLN A 483 -24.90 -3.57 18.53
CA GLN A 483 -23.97 -2.85 19.40
C GLN A 483 -22.52 -2.99 18.93
N SER A 484 -22.10 -4.20 18.50
CA SER A 484 -20.77 -4.41 17.95
C SER A 484 -20.54 -3.63 16.64
N MET A 485 -21.56 -3.54 15.79
CA MET A 485 -21.48 -2.79 14.54
C MET A 485 -21.38 -1.28 14.82
N LEU A 486 -22.13 -0.77 15.79
CA LEU A 486 -22.09 0.63 16.20
C LEU A 486 -20.71 1.01 16.76
N ASN A 487 -20.12 0.16 17.61
CA ASN A 487 -18.79 0.38 18.16
C ASN A 487 -17.71 0.40 17.07
N MET A 488 -17.82 -0.50 16.08
CA MET A 488 -16.90 -0.55 14.94
C MET A 488 -17.04 0.69 14.04
N GLN A 489 -18.28 1.14 13.78
CA GLN A 489 -18.54 2.38 13.06
C GLN A 489 -17.92 3.59 13.76
N GLN A 490 -18.00 3.65 15.10
CA GLN A 490 -17.41 4.73 15.88
C GLN A 490 -15.87 4.72 15.86
N GLN A 491 -15.25 3.53 15.85
CA GLN A 491 -13.80 3.41 15.65
C GLN A 491 -13.37 3.88 14.25
N LEU A 492 -14.11 3.54 13.20
CA LEU A 492 -13.80 3.96 11.84
C LEU A 492 -13.87 5.48 11.68
N VAL A 493 -14.88 6.13 12.28
CA VAL A 493 -15.00 7.59 12.29
C VAL A 493 -13.81 8.23 13.03
N SER A 494 -13.43 7.70 14.19
CA SER A 494 -12.26 8.20 14.94
C SER A 494 -10.95 8.06 14.17
N LEU A 495 -10.77 6.95 13.43
CA LEU A 495 -9.59 6.76 12.58
C LEU A 495 -9.60 7.71 11.37
N GLN A 496 -10.76 7.98 10.81
CA GLN A 496 -10.93 8.94 9.71
C GLN A 496 -10.60 10.37 10.15
N GLU A 497 -11.07 10.80 11.33
CA GLU A 497 -10.69 12.09 11.93
C GLU A 497 -9.17 12.19 12.13
N LYS A 498 -8.54 11.15 12.67
CA LYS A 498 -7.08 11.10 12.85
C LYS A 498 -6.33 11.20 11.53
N LEU A 499 -6.79 10.52 10.48
CA LEU A 499 -6.20 10.61 9.14
C LEU A 499 -6.31 12.04 8.59
N THR A 500 -7.49 12.65 8.66
CA THR A 500 -7.68 14.03 8.18
C THR A 500 -6.83 15.05 8.95
N SER A 501 -6.66 14.86 10.26
CA SER A 501 -5.75 15.69 11.08
C SER A 501 -4.30 15.54 10.62
N LYS A 502 -3.86 14.31 10.33
CA LYS A 502 -2.49 14.04 9.87
C LYS A 502 -2.24 14.55 8.45
N GLU A 503 -3.24 14.49 7.58
CA GLU A 503 -3.18 15.09 6.25
C GLU A 503 -3.02 16.62 6.33
N ALA A 504 -3.75 17.28 7.22
CA ALA A 504 -3.62 18.72 7.44
C ALA A 504 -2.25 19.11 8.00
N GLU A 505 -1.70 18.35 8.96
CA GLU A 505 -0.33 18.54 9.46
C GLU A 505 0.71 18.39 8.34
N LEU A 506 0.56 17.40 7.45
CA LEU A 506 1.45 17.22 6.31
C LEU A 506 1.35 18.37 5.29
N GLU A 507 0.15 18.88 5.03
CA GLU A 507 -0.08 20.04 4.16
C GLU A 507 0.61 21.29 4.72
N GLN A 508 0.51 21.50 6.04
CA GLN A 508 1.17 22.60 6.73
C GLN A 508 2.69 22.50 6.66
N LEU A 509 3.25 21.31 6.93
CA LEU A 509 4.71 21.08 6.81
C LEU A 509 5.20 21.27 5.37
N ARG A 510 4.41 20.87 4.36
CA ARG A 510 4.73 21.13 2.95
C ARG A 510 4.68 22.62 2.60
N ALA A 511 3.75 23.38 3.19
CA ALA A 511 3.68 24.83 3.02
C ALA A 511 4.88 25.53 3.68
N GLU A 512 5.23 25.16 4.91
CA GLU A 512 6.40 25.68 5.63
C GLU A 512 7.70 25.38 4.89
N ARG A 513 7.85 24.16 4.35
CA ARG A 513 9.01 23.80 3.53
C ARG A 513 9.10 24.62 2.24
N ARG A 514 7.98 24.89 1.55
CA ARG A 514 7.95 25.77 0.36
C ARG A 514 8.30 27.22 0.71
N CYS A 515 7.89 27.71 1.88
CA CYS A 515 8.28 29.04 2.35
C CYS A 515 9.78 29.14 2.69
N LEU A 516 10.38 28.08 3.22
CA LEU A 516 11.81 28.02 3.50
C LEU A 516 12.65 27.92 2.21
N GLU A 517 12.22 27.13 1.23
CA GLU A 517 12.89 27.04 -0.09
C GLU A 517 12.78 28.34 -0.92
N ALA A 518 11.77 29.18 -0.67
CA ALA A 518 11.64 30.50 -1.28
C ALA A 518 12.40 31.63 -0.54
N ALA A 519 13.02 31.32 0.60
CA ALA A 519 13.74 32.27 1.45
C ALA A 519 15.27 32.10 1.44
N GLU A 520 15.81 31.13 0.69
CA GLU A 520 17.24 31.10 0.38
C GLU A 520 17.54 31.99 -0.85
N PRO A 521 18.50 32.93 -0.76
CA PRO A 521 18.85 33.86 -1.84
C PRO A 521 19.63 33.24 -3.00
#